data_AF-A0A5F0D441-F1
#
_entry.id   AF-A0A5F0D441-F1
#
_cell.length_a   1.000
_cell.length_b   1.000
_cell.length_c   1.000
_cell.angle_alpha   90.00
_cell.angle_beta   90.00
_cell.angle_gamma   90.00
#
_symmetry.space_group_name_H-M   'P 1'
#
loop_
_entity.id
_entity.type
_entity.pdbx_description
1 polymer ?
#
loop_
_entity_poly.entity_id
_entity_poly.type
_entity_poly.pdbx_seq_one_letter_code
_entity_poly.pdbx_strand_id
1 'polypeptide(L)'
;MIRTLTSGLARRRATLGTKDKGFTLIELLVVVLILGVLSAVAIPIFLNQQDGAKDSAVQAALTNAKSSIAVAVIDGTSTVAAAITELNGIEGGGAVTVLKGYSKSDKIFLVGTSAGETFKITGYYGTDNSGSNVHSITDTTTAKPGA
;
A
#
# COMPACT_ATOMS: atom_id res chain seq x y z
N MET A 1 25.77 -26.23 -69.12
CA MET A 1 24.87 -26.57 -68.00
C MET A 1 25.42 -26.25 -66.60
N ILE A 2 26.71 -25.88 -66.45
CA ILE A 2 27.37 -25.66 -65.13
C ILE A 2 27.17 -24.25 -64.54
N ARG A 3 26.76 -23.26 -65.36
CA ARG A 3 26.69 -21.84 -64.96
C ARG A 3 25.55 -21.52 -63.95
N THR A 4 24.58 -22.40 -63.79
CA THR A 4 23.42 -22.24 -62.90
C THR A 4 23.70 -22.62 -61.45
N LEU A 5 24.73 -23.46 -61.20
CA LEU A 5 25.10 -23.89 -59.85
C LEU A 5 25.96 -22.83 -59.13
N THR A 6 26.71 -22.05 -59.89
CA THR A 6 27.63 -21.03 -59.36
C THR A 6 26.89 -19.81 -58.81
N SER A 7 25.75 -19.45 -59.40
CA SER A 7 24.90 -18.33 -58.95
C SER A 7 24.11 -18.65 -57.67
N GLY A 8 23.73 -19.92 -57.45
CA GLY A 8 23.08 -20.36 -56.22
C GLY A 8 23.99 -20.28 -54.98
N LEU A 9 25.27 -20.66 -55.14
CA LEU A 9 26.27 -20.53 -54.06
C LEU A 9 26.64 -19.08 -53.77
N ALA A 10 26.69 -18.21 -54.78
CA ALA A 10 26.96 -16.78 -54.61
C ALA A 10 25.88 -16.08 -53.75
N ARG A 11 24.61 -16.47 -53.90
CA ARG A 11 23.50 -15.91 -53.11
C ARG A 11 23.52 -16.37 -51.65
N ARG A 12 23.85 -17.64 -51.40
CA ARG A 12 24.07 -18.15 -50.03
C ARG A 12 25.28 -17.51 -49.37
N ARG A 13 26.35 -17.23 -50.12
CA ARG A 13 27.54 -16.53 -49.61
C ARG A 13 27.26 -15.05 -49.30
N ALA A 14 26.35 -14.40 -50.03
CA ALA A 14 25.91 -13.04 -49.73
C ALA A 14 25.07 -12.94 -48.45
N THR A 15 24.21 -13.94 -48.17
CA THR A 15 23.43 -13.99 -46.91
C THR A 15 24.27 -14.37 -45.70
N LEU A 16 25.33 -15.19 -45.87
CA LEU A 16 26.31 -15.46 -44.80
C LEU A 16 27.24 -14.26 -44.48
N GLY A 17 27.17 -13.19 -45.30
CA GLY A 17 27.84 -11.91 -45.06
C GLY A 17 26.97 -10.88 -44.34
N THR A 18 25.71 -11.21 -44.02
CA THR A 18 24.91 -10.38 -43.12
C THR A 18 25.49 -10.53 -41.72
N LYS A 19 26.19 -9.51 -41.26
CA LYS A 19 26.77 -9.45 -39.92
C LYS A 19 25.61 -9.39 -38.95
N ASP A 20 25.27 -10.52 -38.34
CA ASP A 20 24.46 -10.54 -37.13
C ASP A 20 25.21 -9.71 -36.08
N LYS A 21 24.81 -8.45 -35.94
CA LYS A 21 25.37 -7.52 -34.97
C LYS A 21 24.86 -7.94 -33.60
N GLY A 22 25.63 -8.78 -32.90
CA GLY A 22 25.41 -9.07 -31.49
C GLY A 22 25.64 -7.81 -30.64
N PHE A 23 24.94 -7.73 -29.51
CA PHE A 23 25.23 -6.73 -28.47
C PHE A 23 26.68 -6.89 -28.01
N THR A 24 27.39 -5.77 -27.90
CA THR A 24 28.73 -5.73 -27.33
C THR A 24 28.64 -5.81 -25.81
N LEU A 25 29.64 -6.44 -25.17
CA LEU A 25 29.71 -6.48 -23.71
C LEU A 25 29.81 -5.08 -23.09
N ILE A 26 30.41 -4.14 -23.81
CA ILE A 26 30.51 -2.74 -23.36
C ILE A 26 29.17 -2.01 -23.41
N GLU A 27 28.29 -2.34 -24.36
CA GLU A 27 26.92 -1.80 -24.39
C GLU A 27 26.13 -2.28 -23.18
N LEU A 28 26.20 -3.56 -22.83
CA LEU A 28 25.54 -4.05 -21.63
C LEU A 28 26.17 -3.49 -20.35
N LEU A 29 27.49 -3.28 -20.32
CA LEU A 29 28.19 -2.70 -19.17
C LEU A 29 27.77 -1.26 -18.90
N VAL A 30 27.71 -0.41 -19.94
CA VAL A 30 27.29 0.99 -19.78
C VAL A 30 25.82 1.09 -19.37
N VAL A 31 24.96 0.19 -19.85
CA VAL A 31 23.54 0.18 -19.47
C VAL A 31 23.37 -0.14 -17.99
N VAL A 32 24.01 -1.19 -17.46
CA VAL A 32 23.90 -1.51 -16.03
C VAL A 32 24.56 -0.45 -15.15
N LEU A 33 25.59 0.24 -15.65
CA LEU A 33 26.19 1.39 -14.98
C LEU A 33 25.20 2.55 -14.84
N ILE A 34 24.50 2.92 -15.92
CA ILE A 34 23.50 3.98 -15.88
C ILE A 34 22.30 3.57 -15.01
N LEU A 35 21.79 2.34 -15.15
CA LEU A 35 20.72 1.81 -14.29
C LEU A 35 21.14 1.80 -12.81
N GLY A 36 22.42 1.51 -12.53
CA GLY A 36 22.99 1.57 -11.19
C GLY A 36 22.89 2.97 -10.58
N VAL A 37 23.33 4.00 -11.31
CA VAL A 37 23.26 5.40 -10.85
C VAL A 37 21.80 5.85 -10.65
N LEU A 38 20.91 5.53 -11.60
CA LEU A 38 19.48 5.86 -11.47
C LEU A 38 18.83 5.16 -10.28
N SER A 39 19.15 3.89 -10.05
CA SER A 39 18.60 3.10 -8.94
C SER A 39 19.01 3.66 -7.57
N ALA A 40 20.25 4.15 -7.44
CA ALA A 40 20.76 4.69 -6.20
C ALA A 40 19.96 5.90 -5.70
N VAL A 41 19.45 6.73 -6.62
CA VAL A 41 18.61 7.90 -6.30
C VAL A 41 17.13 7.52 -6.25
N ALA A 42 16.67 6.66 -7.15
CA ALA A 42 15.25 6.32 -7.28
C ALA A 42 14.72 5.48 -6.09
N ILE A 43 15.51 4.53 -5.58
CA ILE A 43 15.09 3.64 -4.48
C ILE A 43 14.70 4.42 -3.21
N PRO A 44 15.54 5.30 -2.64
CA PRO A 44 15.17 6.00 -1.41
C PRO A 44 13.94 6.92 -1.61
N ILE A 45 13.82 7.57 -2.76
CA ILE A 45 12.67 8.41 -3.10
C ILE A 45 11.39 7.57 -3.20
N PHE A 46 11.48 6.41 -3.85
CA PHE A 46 10.34 5.49 -3.98
C PHE A 46 9.90 4.93 -2.63
N LEU A 47 10.84 4.55 -1.76
CA LEU A 47 10.53 4.07 -0.40
C LEU A 47 9.82 5.15 0.42
N ASN A 48 10.31 6.40 0.39
CA ASN A 48 9.66 7.51 1.09
C ASN A 48 8.24 7.81 0.56
N GLN A 49 8.05 7.77 -0.77
CA GLN A 49 6.71 7.92 -1.36
C GLN A 49 5.77 6.79 -0.94
N GLN A 50 6.28 5.56 -0.85
CA GLN A 50 5.50 4.43 -0.38
C GLN A 50 5.07 4.61 1.08
N ASP A 51 5.95 5.11 1.94
CA ASP A 51 5.63 5.36 3.34
C ASP A 51 4.61 6.51 3.51
N GLY A 52 4.75 7.61 2.75
CA GLY A 52 3.74 8.67 2.74
C GLY A 52 2.37 8.23 2.18
N ALA A 53 2.35 7.29 1.25
CA ALA A 53 1.11 6.68 0.77
C ALA A 53 0.44 5.82 1.86
N LYS A 54 1.22 5.07 2.65
CA LYS A 54 0.70 4.31 3.80
C LYS A 54 0.14 5.24 4.87
N ASP A 55 0.82 6.34 5.19
CA ASP A 55 0.32 7.35 6.13
C ASP A 55 -1.03 7.93 5.68
N SER A 56 -1.13 8.27 4.40
CA SER A 56 -2.37 8.79 3.81
C SER A 56 -3.50 7.77 3.87
N ALA A 57 -3.20 6.48 3.64
CA ALA A 57 -4.17 5.39 3.74
C ALA A 57 -4.67 5.20 5.18
N VAL A 58 -3.78 5.29 6.18
CA VAL A 58 -4.16 5.24 7.60
C VAL A 58 -5.07 6.40 7.97
N GLN A 59 -4.77 7.63 7.52
CA GLN A 59 -5.61 8.81 7.78
C GLN A 59 -7.00 8.70 7.13
N ALA A 60 -7.07 8.18 5.90
CA ALA A 60 -8.33 7.92 5.22
C ALA A 60 -9.18 6.89 5.98
N ALA A 61 -8.56 5.78 6.41
CA ALA A 61 -9.21 4.76 7.22
C ALA A 61 -9.72 5.32 8.56
N LEU A 62 -8.92 6.15 9.23
CA LEU A 62 -9.32 6.84 10.47
C LEU A 62 -10.54 7.74 10.28
N THR A 63 -10.57 8.51 9.20
CA THR A 63 -11.70 9.42 8.90
C THR A 63 -12.98 8.64 8.59
N ASN A 64 -12.87 7.53 7.85
CA ASN A 64 -13.99 6.65 7.56
C ASN A 64 -14.54 5.98 8.83
N ALA A 65 -13.65 5.49 9.71
CA ALA A 65 -14.03 4.91 10.99
C ALA A 65 -14.68 5.93 11.92
N LYS A 66 -14.16 7.17 11.95
CA LYS A 66 -14.77 8.28 12.69
C LYS A 66 -16.19 8.56 12.22
N SER A 67 -16.38 8.71 10.91
CA SER A 67 -17.68 9.04 10.32
C SER A 67 -18.72 7.95 10.61
N SER A 68 -18.32 6.69 10.50
CA SER A 68 -19.22 5.56 10.78
C SER A 68 -19.60 5.44 12.26
N ILE A 69 -18.68 5.68 13.20
CA ILE A 69 -19.04 5.80 14.63
C ILE A 69 -20.04 6.93 14.83
N ALA A 70 -19.75 8.12 14.28
CA ALA A 70 -20.59 9.28 14.48
C ALA A 70 -22.01 9.05 13.97
N VAL A 71 -22.18 8.44 12.79
CA VAL A 71 -23.50 8.09 12.26
C VAL A 71 -24.23 7.11 13.19
N ALA A 72 -23.57 6.03 13.63
CA ALA A 72 -24.21 5.02 14.49
C ALA A 72 -24.66 5.58 15.84
N VAL A 73 -23.89 6.51 16.42
CA VAL A 73 -24.21 7.14 17.70
C VAL A 73 -25.30 8.20 17.56
N ILE A 74 -25.28 8.97 16.46
CA ILE A 74 -26.30 9.99 16.18
C ILE A 74 -27.65 9.36 15.86
N ASP A 75 -27.67 8.28 15.08
CA ASP A 75 -28.89 7.54 14.72
C ASP A 75 -29.46 6.74 15.91
N GLY A 76 -28.71 6.64 17.00
CA GLY A 76 -29.11 5.92 18.22
C GLY A 76 -29.10 4.41 18.08
N THR A 77 -28.46 3.87 17.04
CA THR A 77 -28.36 2.43 16.81
C THR A 77 -27.34 1.77 17.72
N SER A 78 -26.29 2.50 18.11
CA SER A 78 -25.21 2.00 18.96
C SER A 78 -24.70 3.09 19.91
N THR A 79 -24.33 2.71 21.14
CA THR A 79 -23.52 3.60 22.00
C THR A 79 -22.12 3.75 21.41
N VAL A 80 -21.39 4.79 21.81
CA VAL A 80 -20.00 5.01 21.36
C VAL A 80 -19.12 3.77 21.53
N ALA A 81 -19.22 3.09 22.68
CA ALA A 81 -18.47 1.87 22.95
C ALA A 81 -18.89 0.69 22.05
N ALA A 82 -20.18 0.55 21.77
CA ALA A 82 -20.71 -0.49 20.89
C ALA A 82 -20.29 -0.24 19.42
N ALA A 83 -20.43 1.00 18.94
CA ALA A 83 -20.06 1.40 17.59
C ALA A 83 -18.56 1.14 17.30
N ILE A 84 -17.69 1.39 18.28
CA ILE A 84 -16.25 1.07 18.19
C ILE A 84 -16.01 -0.44 18.01
N THR A 85 -16.82 -1.27 18.67
CA THR A 85 -16.70 -2.73 18.62
C THR A 85 -17.23 -3.31 17.30
N GLU A 86 -18.19 -2.62 16.68
CA GLU A 86 -18.87 -3.03 15.45
C GLU A 86 -18.10 -2.66 14.17
N LEU A 87 -17.09 -1.79 14.26
CA LEU A 87 -16.24 -1.33 13.14
C LEU A 87 -15.35 -2.40 12.48
N ASN A 88 -15.29 -3.61 13.02
CA ASN A 88 -15.09 -4.90 12.36
C ASN A 88 -14.62 -5.95 13.39
N GLY A 89 -15.26 -7.12 13.37
CA GLY A 89 -15.32 -8.08 14.47
C GLY A 89 -13.98 -8.60 15.02
N ILE A 90 -13.86 -8.41 16.34
CA ILE A 90 -13.23 -9.24 17.39
C ILE A 90 -11.77 -9.63 17.16
N GLU A 91 -10.87 -9.22 18.06
CA GLU A 91 -10.20 -10.13 19.02
C GLU A 91 -9.37 -9.32 20.04
N GLY A 92 -9.61 -9.60 21.33
CA GLY A 92 -8.73 -9.24 22.45
C GLY A 92 -9.42 -8.46 23.56
N GLY A 93 -9.96 -9.15 24.57
CA GLY A 93 -10.60 -8.54 25.73
C GLY A 93 -9.64 -7.69 26.58
N GLY A 94 -10.17 -6.59 27.12
CA GLY A 94 -9.50 -5.67 28.04
C GLY A 94 -9.21 -4.30 27.41
N ALA A 95 -10.11 -3.33 27.63
CA ALA A 95 -10.01 -1.87 27.40
C ALA A 95 -9.40 -1.34 26.06
N VAL A 96 -9.10 -2.21 25.11
CA VAL A 96 -8.48 -1.87 23.82
C VAL A 96 -9.12 -2.76 22.76
N THR A 97 -10.17 -2.28 22.09
CA THR A 97 -10.73 -3.02 20.95
C THR A 97 -9.87 -2.70 19.73
N VAL A 98 -9.10 -3.69 19.28
CA VAL A 98 -8.39 -3.60 18.01
C VAL A 98 -9.43 -3.74 16.90
N LEU A 99 -9.78 -2.64 16.24
CA LEU A 99 -10.53 -2.64 15.01
C LEU A 99 -9.61 -3.24 13.94
N LYS A 100 -9.66 -4.56 13.76
CA LYS A 100 -8.94 -5.26 12.67
C LYS A 100 -9.69 -5.09 11.34
N GLY A 101 -9.98 -3.85 11.02
CA GLY A 101 -10.99 -3.45 10.06
C GLY A 101 -10.47 -2.71 8.84
N TYR A 102 -9.20 -2.83 8.44
CA TYR A 102 -8.73 -2.40 7.12
C TYR A 102 -7.59 -3.32 6.63
N SER A 103 -7.99 -4.35 5.89
CA SER A 103 -7.19 -5.27 5.07
C SER A 103 -5.92 -5.88 5.70
N LYS A 104 -5.98 -7.19 6.03
CA LYS A 104 -4.79 -8.01 6.31
C LYS A 104 -3.72 -7.94 5.20
N SER A 105 -4.10 -7.55 3.99
CA SER A 105 -3.18 -7.37 2.87
C SER A 105 -2.34 -6.09 2.97
N ASP A 106 -2.81 -5.07 3.70
CA ASP A 106 -2.20 -3.73 3.71
C ASP A 106 -1.65 -3.30 5.09
N LYS A 107 -1.68 -4.19 6.09
CA LYS A 107 -1.00 -3.99 7.37
C LYS A 107 -1.47 -2.74 8.13
N ILE A 108 -2.69 -2.28 7.89
CA ILE A 108 -3.32 -1.15 8.58
C ILE A 108 -4.13 -1.67 9.76
N PHE A 109 -3.91 -1.07 10.92
CA PHE A 109 -4.60 -1.41 12.16
C PHE A 109 -5.22 -0.16 12.76
N LEU A 110 -6.47 -0.28 13.21
CA LEU A 110 -7.16 0.77 13.95
C LEU A 110 -7.45 0.25 15.36
N VAL A 111 -7.40 1.14 16.33
CA VAL A 111 -7.63 0.83 17.74
C VAL A 111 -8.53 1.91 18.31
N GLY A 112 -9.71 1.51 18.77
CA GLY A 112 -10.71 2.42 19.30
C GLY A 112 -10.78 2.31 20.81
N THR A 113 -10.90 3.45 21.46
CA THR A 113 -11.14 3.58 22.90
C THR A 113 -12.30 4.54 23.11
N SER A 114 -13.14 4.28 24.10
CA SER A 114 -14.25 5.16 24.48
C SER A 114 -14.14 5.58 25.95
N ALA A 115 -14.61 6.79 26.23
CA ALA A 115 -14.77 7.34 27.56
C ALA A 115 -16.09 8.14 27.57
N GLY A 116 -17.18 7.49 27.97
CA GLY A 116 -18.53 8.06 27.84
C GLY A 116 -18.88 8.30 26.36
N GLU A 117 -19.31 9.52 26.05
CA GLU A 117 -19.68 9.96 24.69
C GLU A 117 -18.45 10.33 23.83
N THR A 118 -17.24 10.28 24.39
CA THR A 118 -15.99 10.55 23.66
C THR A 118 -15.36 9.25 23.17
N PHE A 119 -14.88 9.24 21.94
CA PHE A 119 -14.05 8.17 21.41
C PHE A 119 -12.72 8.68 20.85
N LYS A 120 -11.71 7.83 20.92
CA LYS A 120 -10.43 8.00 20.25
C LYS A 120 -10.15 6.79 19.38
N ILE A 121 -9.90 7.03 18.09
CA ILE A 121 -9.41 6.03 17.15
C ILE A 121 -7.93 6.31 16.89
N THR A 122 -7.10 5.29 17.04
CA THR A 122 -5.67 5.33 16.79
C THR A 122 -5.35 4.36 15.65
N GLY A 123 -4.79 4.86 14.57
CA GLY A 123 -4.43 4.11 13.38
C GLY A 123 -2.91 4.04 13.21
N TYR A 124 -2.41 2.92 12.72
CA TYR A 124 -1.00 2.75 12.37
C TYR A 124 -0.86 1.70 11.27
N TYR A 125 0.26 1.74 10.54
CA TYR A 125 0.64 0.71 9.58
C TYR A 125 1.85 -0.07 10.11
N GLY A 126 1.86 -1.40 10.01
CA GLY A 126 2.93 -2.22 10.58
C GLY A 126 2.71 -3.72 10.45
N THR A 127 3.61 -4.55 10.96
CA THR A 127 3.34 -6.01 11.08
C THR A 127 2.50 -6.35 12.28
N ASP A 128 2.52 -5.48 13.30
CA ASP A 128 1.96 -5.73 14.62
C ASP A 128 1.38 -4.44 15.21
N ASN A 129 0.64 -4.58 16.31
CA ASN A 129 0.01 -3.49 17.06
C ASN A 129 0.98 -2.55 17.80
N SER A 130 2.27 -2.56 17.44
CA SER A 130 3.37 -2.01 18.26
C SER A 130 3.92 -0.68 17.75
N GLY A 131 3.18 0.03 16.89
CA GLY A 131 3.33 1.47 16.69
C GLY A 131 4.69 1.93 16.16
N SER A 132 4.80 1.99 14.84
CA SER A 132 5.58 3.05 14.19
C SER A 132 4.59 3.80 13.30
N ASN A 133 4.61 5.15 13.29
CA ASN A 133 3.70 6.02 12.53
C ASN A 133 2.23 6.02 13.01
N VAL A 134 2.07 6.32 14.30
CA VAL A 134 0.77 6.40 14.97
C VAL A 134 0.05 7.70 14.62
N HIS A 135 -1.15 7.57 14.06
CA HIS A 135 -2.08 8.66 13.82
C HIS A 135 -3.29 8.48 14.75
N SER A 136 -3.84 9.55 15.32
CA SER A 136 -5.03 9.42 16.17
C SER A 136 -6.03 10.56 15.98
N ILE A 137 -7.30 10.21 15.98
CA ILE A 137 -8.44 11.14 15.97
C ILE A 137 -9.21 10.93 17.27
N THR A 138 -9.56 12.02 17.94
CA THR A 138 -10.46 12.03 19.10
C THR A 138 -11.70 12.84 18.72
N ASP A 139 -12.89 12.34 19.04
CA ASP A 139 -14.14 13.08 18.87
C ASP A 139 -15.15 12.75 19.97
N THR A 140 -16.10 13.64 20.20
CA THR A 140 -17.20 13.49 21.16
C THR A 140 -18.51 13.52 20.41
N THR A 141 -19.22 12.40 20.44
CA THR A 141 -20.55 12.27 19.83
C THR A 141 -21.56 12.17 20.95
N THR A 142 -22.32 13.22 21.18
CA THR A 142 -23.48 13.15 22.07
C THR A 142 -24.60 12.39 21.36
N ALA A 143 -25.04 11.26 21.92
CA ALA A 143 -26.26 10.60 21.49
C ALA A 143 -27.44 11.61 21.47
N LYS A 144 -28.35 11.45 20.50
CA LYS A 144 -29.56 12.26 20.40
C LYS A 144 -30.34 12.20 21.73
N PRO A 145 -30.79 13.33 22.32
CA PRO A 145 -31.67 13.28 23.48
C PRO A 145 -33.01 12.68 23.06
N GLY A 146 -33.33 11.49 23.57
CA GLY A 146 -34.61 10.81 23.36
C GLY A 146 -34.52 9.56 22.50
N ALA A 147 -34.13 8.46 23.14
CA ALA A 147 -34.68 7.13 22.88
C ALA A 147 -35.35 6.66 24.17
#